data_AF-A0A7L1NEF9-F1
#
_entry.id   AF-A0A7L1NEF9-F1
#
_cell.length_a   1.000
_cell.length_b   1.000
_cell.length_c   1.000
_cell.angle_alpha   90.00
_cell.angle_beta   90.00
_cell.angle_gamma   90.00
#
_symmetry.space_group_name_H-M   'P 1'
#
loop_
_entity.id
_entity.type
_entity.pdbx_description
1 polymer ?
#
loop_
_entity_poly.entity_id
_entity_poly.type
_entity_poly.pdbx_seq_one_letter_code
_entity_poly.pdbx_strand_id
1 'polypeptide(L)'
;QRTLDPALNSSHDQNLLTSMDLEGFDPKEISVTVKDGKVRVLAEHEEDHTITNGREYKYEKMMKEITLPPGVSEDEVTYSV
;
A
#
# COMPACT_ATOMS: atom_id res chain seq x y z
N GLN A 1 19.52 -9.23 23.48
CA GLN A 1 18.32 -8.80 22.73
C GLN A 1 18.57 -9.13 21.27
N ARG A 2 17.72 -9.97 20.67
CA ARG A 2 17.90 -10.45 19.29
C ARG A 2 17.14 -9.48 18.39
N THR A 3 17.84 -8.54 17.76
CA THR A 3 17.28 -7.76 16.65
C THR A 3 17.02 -8.77 15.53
N LEU A 4 15.75 -9.05 15.27
CA LEU A 4 15.36 -9.78 14.08
C LEU A 4 15.40 -8.75 12.96
N ASP A 5 16.54 -8.63 12.31
CA ASP A 5 16.61 -7.98 11.01
C ASP A 5 15.67 -8.78 10.10
N PRO A 6 14.54 -8.23 9.63
CA PRO A 6 13.76 -8.93 8.64
C PRO A 6 14.64 -8.95 7.41
N ALA A 7 15.09 -10.15 7.04
CA ALA A 7 15.85 -10.39 5.83
C ALA A 7 15.21 -9.58 4.69
N LEU A 8 15.97 -8.62 4.17
CA LEU A 8 15.74 -8.04 2.87
C LEU A 8 15.69 -9.22 1.89
N ASN A 9 14.48 -9.59 1.51
CA ASN A 9 14.23 -10.66 0.55
C ASN A 9 15.06 -10.35 -0.69
N SER A 10 16.12 -11.13 -0.92
CA SER A 10 16.98 -11.00 -2.08
C SER A 10 16.22 -11.52 -3.30
N SER A 11 15.51 -10.63 -3.99
CA SER A 11 14.87 -10.92 -5.26
C SER A 11 15.14 -9.76 -6.21
N HIS A 12 16.23 -9.89 -6.99
CA HIS A 12 16.59 -9.28 -8.28
C HIS A 12 16.24 -7.82 -8.67
N ASP A 13 15.57 -7.03 -7.84
CA ASP A 13 15.29 -5.62 -8.08
C ASP A 13 15.88 -4.81 -6.94
N GLN A 14 17.09 -4.27 -7.13
CA GLN A 14 17.72 -3.39 -6.13
C GLN A 14 16.92 -2.09 -5.86
N ASN A 15 15.80 -1.89 -6.58
CA ASN A 15 14.99 -0.68 -6.56
C ASN A 15 13.55 -0.90 -6.08
N LEU A 16 13.15 -2.12 -5.69
CA LEU A 16 11.79 -2.38 -5.19
C LEU A 16 11.70 -2.09 -3.68
N LEU A 17 11.02 -1.01 -3.33
CA LEU A 17 10.76 -0.63 -1.93
C LEU A 17 9.71 -1.53 -1.27
N THR A 18 8.64 -1.85 -1.99
CA THR A 18 7.54 -2.62 -1.43
C THR A 18 6.59 -3.20 -2.47
N SER A 19 5.92 -4.27 -2.09
CA SER A 19 4.71 -4.79 -2.73
C SER A 19 3.57 -4.88 -1.71
N MET A 20 2.34 -4.77 -2.19
CA MET A 20 1.13 -4.86 -1.39
C MET A 20 0.08 -5.62 -2.19
N ASP A 21 -0.59 -6.56 -1.53
CA ASP A 21 -1.74 -7.26 -2.10
C ASP A 21 -2.98 -6.37 -1.92
N LEU A 22 -3.57 -5.95 -3.02
CA LEU A 22 -4.72 -5.05 -3.09
C LEU A 22 -5.88 -5.71 -3.83
N GLU A 23 -5.93 -7.06 -3.84
CA GLU A 23 -7.07 -7.80 -4.38
C GLU A 23 -8.38 -7.31 -3.73
N GLY A 24 -9.38 -7.00 -4.56
CA GLY A 24 -10.68 -6.50 -4.11
C GLY A 24 -10.83 -4.97 -4.08
N PHE A 25 -9.77 -4.19 -4.33
CA PHE A 25 -9.85 -2.73 -4.44
C PHE A 25 -9.84 -2.27 -5.91
N ASP A 26 -10.63 -1.26 -6.26
CA ASP A 26 -10.50 -0.60 -7.58
C ASP A 26 -9.22 0.27 -7.59
N PRO A 27 -8.45 0.31 -8.69
CA PRO A 27 -7.30 1.21 -8.82
C PRO A 27 -7.56 2.69 -8.46
N LYS A 28 -8.79 3.17 -8.60
CA LYS A 28 -9.21 4.54 -8.23
C LYS A 28 -9.36 4.75 -6.73
N GLU A 29 -9.55 3.68 -5.97
CA GLU A 29 -9.65 3.67 -4.51
C GLU A 29 -8.27 3.63 -3.84
N ILE A 30 -7.20 3.50 -4.65
CA ILE A 30 -5.82 3.44 -4.19
C ILE A 30 -5.18 4.83 -4.29
N SER A 31 -4.63 5.28 -3.17
CA SER A 31 -3.88 6.52 -3.02
C SER A 31 -2.44 6.22 -2.64
N VAL A 32 -1.50 6.72 -3.42
CA VAL A 32 -0.07 6.72 -3.09
C VAL A 32 0.37 8.15 -2.80
N THR A 33 0.91 8.38 -1.60
CA THR A 33 1.48 9.66 -1.20
C THR A 33 2.97 9.48 -0.94
N VAL A 34 3.80 10.31 -1.57
CA VAL A 34 5.23 10.41 -1.29
C VAL A 34 5.47 11.77 -0.67
N LYS A 35 5.92 11.78 0.60
CA LYS A 35 6.15 13.01 1.35
C LYS A 35 7.00 12.75 2.59
N ASP A 36 7.84 13.71 2.97
CA ASP A 36 8.64 13.71 4.19
C ASP A 36 9.55 12.47 4.28
N GLY A 37 10.10 12.04 3.13
CA GLY A 37 10.94 10.85 3.00
C GLY A 37 10.19 9.54 3.20
N LYS A 38 8.86 9.52 3.01
CA LYS A 38 8.01 8.35 3.22
C LYS A 38 7.08 8.11 2.04
N VAL A 39 6.81 6.84 1.79
CA VAL A 39 5.78 6.37 0.87
C VAL A 39 4.64 5.81 1.70
N ARG A 40 3.44 6.33 1.50
CA ARG A 40 2.21 5.83 2.11
C ARG A 40 1.25 5.36 1.03
N VAL A 41 0.83 4.10 1.12
CA VAL A 41 -0.22 3.50 0.29
C VAL A 41 -1.47 3.37 1.15
N LEU A 42 -2.59 3.87 0.66
CA LEU A 42 -3.91 3.76 1.27
C LEU A 42 -4.87 3.22 0.21
N ALA A 43 -5.61 2.16 0.55
CA ALA A 43 -6.72 1.66 -0.24
C ALA A 43 -7.97 1.68 0.65
N GLU A 44 -9.06 2.26 0.16
CA GLU A 44 -10.30 2.43 0.92
C GLU A 44 -11.49 2.16 0.01
N HIS A 45 -12.24 1.11 0.33
CA HIS A 45 -13.34 0.60 -0.47
C HIS A 45 -14.62 0.61 0.37
N GLU A 46 -15.70 1.07 -0.25
CA GLU A 46 -17.01 1.20 0.37
C GLU A 46 -18.08 0.75 -0.63
N GLU A 47 -18.89 -0.23 -0.23
CA GLU A 47 -19.99 -0.74 -1.03
C GLU A 47 -21.28 -0.81 -0.21
N ASP A 48 -22.37 -0.41 -0.85
CA ASP A 48 -23.73 -0.54 -0.32
C ASP A 48 -24.55 -1.39 -1.30
N HIS A 49 -24.98 -2.57 -0.85
CA HIS A 49 -25.76 -3.53 -1.62
C HIS A 49 -27.18 -3.64 -1.07
N THR A 50 -28.18 -3.51 -1.94
CA THR A 50 -29.56 -3.87 -1.59
C THR A 50 -29.76 -5.36 -1.82
N ILE A 51 -30.09 -6.10 -0.76
CA ILE A 51 -30.40 -7.54 -0.79
C ILE A 51 -31.89 -7.76 -0.53
N THR A 52 -32.41 -8.95 -0.86
CA THR A 52 -33.85 -9.28 -0.72
C THR A 52 -34.43 -8.98 0.67
N ASN A 53 -33.60 -9.07 1.72
CA ASN A 53 -34.02 -8.90 3.12
C ASN A 53 -33.49 -7.62 3.79
N GLY A 54 -32.93 -6.67 3.04
CA GLY A 54 -32.40 -5.43 3.63
C GLY A 54 -31.27 -4.80 2.84
N ARG A 55 -30.37 -4.15 3.57
CA ARG A 55 -29.21 -3.46 3.00
C ARG A 55 -27.94 -4.00 3.66
N GLU A 56 -26.95 -4.34 2.86
CA GLU A 56 -25.63 -4.76 3.31
C GLU A 56 -24.63 -3.66 3.00
N TYR A 57 -23.80 -3.34 3.99
CA TYR A 57 -22.76 -2.34 3.88
C TYR A 57 -21.41 -2.99 4.13
N LYS A 58 -20.48 -2.81 3.20
CA LYS A 58 -19.12 -3.32 3.27
C LYS A 58 -18.14 -2.15 3.24
N TYR A 59 -17.24 -2.12 4.21
CA TYR A 59 -16.15 -1.15 4.27
C TYR A 59 -14.84 -1.89 4.51
N GLU A 60 -13.86 -1.64 3.66
CA GLU A 60 -12.52 -2.21 3.75
C GLU A 60 -11.46 -1.11 3.62
N LYS A 61 -10.44 -1.16 4.48
CA LYS A 61 -9.34 -0.20 4.49
C LYS A 61 -8.02 -0.91 4.69
N MET A 62 -7.05 -0.62 3.84
CA MET A 62 -5.67 -1.06 4.00
C MET A 62 -4.72 0.14 3.95
N MET A 63 -3.70 0.12 4.81
CA MET A 63 -2.66 1.15 4.84
C MET A 63 -1.29 0.53 5.06
N LYS A 64 -0.30 1.03 4.31
CA LYS A 64 1.12 0.71 4.50
C LYS A 64 1.95 1.98 4.36
N GLU A 65 2.87 2.19 5.30
CA GLU A 65 3.81 3.32 5.28
C GLU A 65 5.24 2.78 5.38
N ILE A 66 6.14 3.34 4.58
CA ILE A 66 7.53 2.91 4.49
C ILE A 66 8.42 4.15 4.34
N THR A 67 9.53 4.16 5.05
CA THR A 67 10.55 5.21 4.93
C THR A 67 11.45 4.93 3.74
N LEU A 68 11.72 5.96 2.94
CA LEU A 68 12.67 5.89 1.85
C LEU A 68 14.09 5.65 2.38
N PRO A 69 14.91 4.85 1.69
CA PRO A 69 16.33 4.73 1.98
C PRO A 69 17.04 6.09 1.92
N PRO A 70 18.12 6.29 2.69
CA PRO A 70 18.90 7.51 2.62
C PRO A 70 19.41 7.79 1.20
N GLY A 71 19.25 9.02 0.74
CA GLY A 71 19.74 9.48 -0.56
C GLY A 71 18.80 9.24 -1.74
N VAL A 72 17.66 8.57 -1.55
CA VAL A 72 16.60 8.45 -2.55
C VAL A 72 15.74 9.70 -2.52
N SER A 73 15.55 10.35 -3.67
CA SER A 73 14.65 11.51 -3.78
C SER A 73 13.19 11.09 -3.86
N GLU A 74 12.27 11.90 -3.35
CA GLU A 74 10.83 11.67 -3.48
C GLU A 74 10.39 11.63 -4.95
N ASP A 75 11.03 12.44 -5.81
CA ASP A 75 10.75 12.51 -7.25
C ASP A 75 11.21 11.25 -8.02
N GLU A 76 12.06 10.42 -7.42
CA GLU A 76 12.53 9.16 -8.01
C GLU A 76 11.57 7.99 -7.75
N VAL A 77 10.59 8.18 -6.87
CA VAL A 77 9.62 7.14 -6.52
C VAL A 77 8.62 6.97 -7.65
N THR A 78 8.55 5.74 -8.17
CA THR A 78 7.56 5.34 -9.15
C THR A 78 6.67 4.25 -8.57
N TYR A 79 5.45 4.13 -9.07
CA TYR A 79 4.50 3.11 -8.67
C TYR A 79 3.71 2.59 -9.86
N SER A 80 3.24 1.36 -9.74
CA SER A 80 2.34 0.71 -10.69
C SER A 80 1.28 -0.05 -9.90
N VAL A 81 0.05 0.00 -10.37
CA VAL A 81 -1.11 -0.75 -9.85
C VAL A 81 -1.55 -1.73 -10.92
#